data_AF-A0A0A9YQU7-F1
#
_entry.id   AF-A0A0A9YQU7-F1
#
_cell.length_a   1.000
_cell.length_b   1.000
_cell.length_c   1.000
_cell.angle_alpha   90.00
_cell.angle_beta   90.00
_cell.angle_gamma   90.00
#
_symmetry.space_group_name_H-M   'P 1'
#
loop_
_entity.id
_entity.type
_entity.pdbx_description
1 polymer ?
#
loop_
_entity_poly.entity_id
_entity_poly.type
_entity_poly.pdbx_seq_one_letter_code
_entity_poly.pdbx_strand_id
1 'polypeptide(L)'
;MVFVDVEKNAEAAQRPLNLVLAQHTNAHEARKISDGTKEMLYIFGSSTLLSKEEEYQKGTYEDSREVKHPTTYLETVNHLIKACLGTGILAMPSAFNHSGWLIGIIGTIMTGIVCTYLVHMLLETEAELCRRKKVRNMTYHTTAQAAFEEGPEMLRWLAPYMPFVTKFLFLFGIVGGCCIYIVFISSNLKAVADHFLDPAYHFHVRWYMFAHLPPLVILSWIRNLKFLAPLSSIGTVLTLIGFGIVFFYMVQDLPPISTREATGSLSGLTFFFVTVMFSLEAMPVIMPLKNEMKNPKRFATACGVLNVAMVPNLMMFLSVGLVGFLKFGPDVKASITLNMPEGEILAEMSRVLIASAIFITLPLAGYMGFDIAWNGFLAQRIEKNKLFKEYCLRTGLVVIEVFMAITVPHLDLVISLVGAMTLTTLGMAFPAILHLITFWNDRSGLRFFFWSFYHFFFIILGVFGLVVGASTSLKEVVHRIFEEND
;
A
#
# COMPACT_ATOMS: atom_id res chain seq x y z
N MET A 1 39.03 -17.07 -5.80
CA MET A 1 39.86 -18.21 -5.39
C MET A 1 39.71 -18.36 -3.89
N VAL A 2 39.17 -19.47 -3.41
CA VAL A 2 38.97 -19.72 -1.98
C VAL A 2 39.99 -20.76 -1.54
N PHE A 3 40.72 -20.50 -0.45
CA PHE A 3 41.69 -21.44 0.12
C PHE A 3 41.02 -22.26 1.23
N VAL A 4 41.04 -23.58 1.12
CA VAL A 4 40.54 -24.50 2.15
C VAL A 4 41.71 -25.38 2.60
N ASP A 5 42.15 -25.18 3.84
CA ASP A 5 43.19 -25.98 4.51
C ASP A 5 42.53 -27.25 5.09
N VAL A 6 42.84 -28.43 4.52
CA VAL A 6 42.09 -29.67 4.75
C VAL A 6 42.32 -30.23 6.17
N GLU A 7 43.50 -29.99 6.76
CA GLU A 7 43.86 -30.56 8.08
C GLU A 7 43.32 -29.77 9.28
N LYS A 8 42.91 -28.50 9.09
CA LYS A 8 42.37 -27.66 10.18
C LYS A 8 40.86 -27.71 10.34
N ASN A 9 40.15 -28.50 9.52
CA ASN A 9 38.70 -28.36 9.35
C ASN A 9 37.84 -29.46 9.99
N ALA A 10 38.33 -30.19 11.00
CA ALA A 10 37.44 -31.02 11.81
C ALA A 10 36.37 -30.18 12.57
N GLU A 11 36.70 -28.92 12.91
CA GLU A 11 35.74 -27.97 13.51
C GLU A 11 35.10 -26.99 12.50
N ALA A 12 35.62 -26.87 11.28
CA ALA A 12 35.14 -25.91 10.28
C ALA A 12 34.09 -26.47 9.29
N ALA A 13 33.58 -27.68 9.55
CA ALA A 13 32.42 -28.26 8.86
C ALA A 13 31.13 -27.43 9.01
N GLN A 14 31.16 -26.36 9.82
CA GLN A 14 30.03 -25.45 10.05
C GLN A 14 30.05 -24.16 9.20
N ARG A 15 31.06 -23.94 8.34
CA ARG A 15 31.05 -22.76 7.45
C ARG A 15 30.20 -23.01 6.20
N PRO A 16 29.28 -22.08 5.83
CA PRO A 16 28.32 -22.26 4.75
C PRO A 16 28.97 -22.56 3.39
N LEU A 17 30.14 -21.97 3.13
CA LEU A 17 30.93 -22.19 1.92
C LEU A 17 31.34 -23.67 1.76
N ASN A 18 31.74 -24.35 2.84
CA ASN A 18 32.15 -25.76 2.80
C ASN A 18 30.97 -26.70 2.53
N LEU A 19 29.76 -26.32 2.97
CA LEU A 19 28.53 -27.09 2.73
C LEU A 19 28.09 -27.02 1.26
N VAL A 20 28.16 -25.81 0.67
CA VAL A 20 27.86 -25.57 -0.75
C VAL A 20 28.88 -26.27 -1.65
N LEU A 21 30.15 -26.26 -1.25
CA LEU A 21 31.23 -26.99 -1.92
C LEU A 21 31.03 -28.50 -1.88
N ALA A 22 30.70 -29.06 -0.70
CA ALA A 22 30.53 -30.50 -0.50
C ALA A 22 29.33 -31.09 -1.28
N GLN A 23 28.29 -30.31 -1.54
CA GLN A 23 27.10 -30.77 -2.25
C GLN A 23 27.26 -30.79 -3.78
N HIS A 24 28.25 -30.09 -4.35
CA HIS A 24 28.28 -29.83 -5.80
C HIS A 24 29.66 -29.88 -6.48
N THR A 25 30.73 -30.28 -5.80
CA THR A 25 31.99 -30.58 -6.48
C THR A 25 31.86 -31.81 -7.38
N ASN A 26 31.64 -31.59 -8.68
CA ASN A 26 32.08 -32.55 -9.70
C ASN A 26 33.62 -32.48 -9.79
N ALA A 27 34.27 -33.63 -9.78
CA ALA A 27 35.72 -33.78 -9.69
C ALA A 27 36.54 -33.06 -10.79
N HIS A 28 35.90 -32.49 -11.81
CA HIS A 28 36.54 -31.75 -12.89
C HIS A 28 36.88 -30.29 -12.57
N GLU A 29 36.28 -29.66 -11.55
CA GLU A 29 36.50 -28.24 -11.21
C GLU A 29 37.49 -28.01 -10.06
N ALA A 30 37.95 -29.09 -9.41
CA ALA A 30 38.87 -29.02 -8.28
C ALA A 30 40.28 -29.51 -8.70
N ARG A 31 41.30 -28.67 -8.51
CA ARG A 31 42.71 -29.08 -8.68
C ARG A 31 43.36 -29.25 -7.30
N LYS A 32 43.89 -30.45 -7.04
CA LYS A 32 44.64 -30.78 -5.83
C LYS A 32 46.12 -30.56 -6.11
N ILE A 33 46.78 -29.68 -5.34
CA ILE A 33 48.24 -29.52 -5.38
C ILE A 33 48.75 -29.85 -3.99
N SER A 34 49.65 -30.84 -3.91
CA SER A 34 50.33 -31.22 -2.68
C SER A 34 51.68 -30.50 -2.66
N ASP A 35 51.83 -29.54 -1.75
CA ASP A 35 53.12 -28.93 -1.45
C ASP A 35 53.54 -29.36 -0.05
N GLY A 36 54.20 -30.53 0.04
CA GLY A 36 55.07 -31.03 1.10
C GLY A 36 54.60 -31.10 2.57
N THR A 37 53.60 -30.32 2.97
CA THR A 37 53.14 -30.14 4.35
C THR A 37 51.67 -29.69 4.46
N LYS A 38 50.96 -29.36 3.37
CA LYS A 38 49.52 -29.04 3.40
C LYS A 38 48.78 -29.46 2.12
N GLU A 39 47.65 -30.15 2.26
CA GLU A 39 46.71 -30.34 1.15
C GLU A 39 45.88 -29.06 0.97
N MET A 40 46.11 -28.33 -0.13
CA MET A 40 45.31 -27.15 -0.50
C MET A 40 44.43 -27.49 -1.70
N LEU A 41 43.11 -27.37 -1.52
CA LEU A 41 42.13 -27.59 -2.58
C LEU A 41 41.75 -26.24 -3.21
N TYR A 42 42.02 -26.08 -4.51
CA TYR A 42 41.57 -24.92 -5.27
C TYR A 42 40.19 -25.19 -5.84
N ILE A 43 39.18 -24.42 -5.41
CA ILE A 43 37.89 -24.37 -6.08
C ILE A 43 37.79 -23.05 -6.85
N PHE A 44 37.71 -23.16 -8.17
CA PHE A 44 37.36 -22.04 -9.03
C PHE A 44 35.84 -21.86 -8.92
N GLY A 45 35.42 -20.87 -8.12
CA GLY A 45 34.01 -20.51 -8.00
C GLY A 45 33.49 -20.07 -9.36
N SER A 46 32.74 -20.94 -10.03
CA SER A 46 31.86 -20.56 -11.12
C SER A 46 30.88 -19.50 -10.59
N SER A 47 30.47 -18.54 -11.43
CA SER A 47 29.43 -17.54 -11.07
C SER A 47 28.18 -18.20 -10.51
N THR A 48 27.91 -19.43 -10.92
CA THR A 48 26.78 -20.27 -10.48
C THR A 48 26.92 -20.75 -9.03
N LEU A 49 28.14 -20.91 -8.50
CA LEU A 49 28.36 -21.31 -7.10
C LEU A 49 28.21 -20.10 -6.16
N LEU A 50 28.71 -18.93 -6.56
CA LEU A 50 28.53 -17.68 -5.83
C LEU A 50 27.05 -17.29 -5.75
N SER A 51 26.31 -17.39 -6.86
CA SER A 51 24.87 -17.12 -6.88
C SER A 51 24.09 -18.09 -5.97
N LYS A 52 24.49 -19.37 -5.92
CA LYS A 52 23.86 -20.36 -5.04
C LYS A 52 24.15 -20.12 -3.56
N GLU A 53 25.37 -19.69 -3.21
CA GLU A 53 25.71 -19.31 -1.84
C GLU A 53 24.96 -18.04 -1.41
N GLU A 54 24.83 -17.05 -2.31
CA GLU A 54 24.03 -15.85 -2.09
C GLU A 54 22.56 -16.19 -1.84
N GLU A 55 22.00 -17.10 -2.65
CA GLU A 55 20.62 -17.59 -2.51
C GLU A 55 20.44 -18.40 -1.20
N TYR A 56 21.42 -19.22 -0.83
CA TYR A 56 21.42 -19.97 0.43
C TYR A 56 21.48 -19.05 1.66
N GLN A 57 22.38 -18.07 1.67
CA GLN A 57 22.49 -17.11 2.77
C GLN A 57 21.23 -16.24 2.89
N LYS A 58 20.68 -15.77 1.77
CA LYS A 58 19.38 -15.08 1.73
C LYS A 58 18.29 -15.96 2.39
N GLY A 59 18.31 -17.25 2.10
CA GLY A 59 17.43 -18.23 2.73
C GLY A 59 17.62 -18.38 4.24
N THR A 60 18.84 -18.39 4.76
CA THR A 60 19.10 -18.66 6.19
C THR A 60 18.64 -17.52 7.11
N TYR A 61 18.84 -16.25 6.72
CA TYR A 61 18.41 -15.10 7.54
C TYR A 61 16.88 -14.91 7.57
N GLU A 62 16.17 -15.42 6.55
CA GLU A 62 14.72 -15.39 6.51
C GLU A 62 14.05 -16.50 7.36
N ASP A 63 14.76 -17.59 7.70
CA ASP A 63 14.21 -18.75 8.45
C ASP A 63 14.44 -18.69 9.98
N SER A 64 15.44 -17.93 10.46
CA SER A 64 15.76 -17.83 11.90
C SER A 64 14.84 -16.89 12.69
N ARG A 65 13.57 -16.75 12.27
CA ARG A 65 12.62 -15.78 12.82
C ARG A 65 11.76 -16.36 13.95
N GLU A 66 11.94 -15.86 15.17
CA GLU A 66 10.90 -15.94 16.21
C GLU A 66 9.86 -14.84 16.01
N VAL A 67 8.64 -15.25 15.68
CA VAL A 67 7.40 -14.44 15.68
C VAL A 67 6.47 -15.06 16.71
N LYS A 68 5.93 -14.27 17.64
CA LYS A 68 5.11 -14.81 18.75
C LYS A 68 3.84 -15.50 18.27
N HIS A 69 3.20 -14.96 17.22
CA HIS A 69 1.97 -15.48 16.63
C HIS A 69 2.02 -15.38 15.10
N PRO A 70 2.74 -16.28 14.42
CA PRO A 70 2.95 -16.17 12.98
C PRO A 70 1.66 -16.44 12.21
N THR A 71 1.37 -15.63 11.18
CA THR A 71 0.22 -15.84 10.29
C THR A 71 0.51 -16.93 9.27
N THR A 72 -0.53 -17.71 8.94
CA THR A 72 -0.48 -18.71 7.87
C THR A 72 -0.60 -18.08 6.49
N TYR A 73 -0.29 -18.85 5.44
CA TYR A 73 -0.38 -18.38 4.06
C TYR A 73 -1.78 -17.82 3.71
N LEU A 74 -2.85 -18.58 4.01
CA LEU A 74 -4.22 -18.18 3.68
C LEU A 74 -4.71 -17.01 4.53
N GLU A 75 -4.38 -16.97 5.82
CA GLU A 75 -4.68 -15.81 6.67
C GLU A 75 -4.03 -14.54 6.10
N THR A 76 -2.78 -14.64 5.67
CA THR A 76 -2.03 -13.52 5.10
C THR A 76 -2.64 -13.06 3.76
N VAL A 77 -3.04 -14.00 2.89
CA VAL A 77 -3.80 -13.68 1.65
C VAL A 77 -5.08 -12.95 1.98
N ASN A 78 -5.88 -13.44 2.93
CA ASN A 78 -7.13 -12.81 3.33
C ASN A 78 -6.92 -11.43 3.95
N HIS A 79 -5.86 -11.25 4.75
CA HIS A 79 -5.48 -9.95 5.29
C HIS A 79 -5.10 -8.96 4.19
N LEU A 80 -4.35 -9.40 3.17
CA LEU A 80 -3.95 -8.55 2.06
C LEU A 80 -5.14 -8.19 1.16
N ILE A 81 -6.00 -9.16 0.83
CA ILE A 81 -7.27 -8.91 0.13
C ILE A 81 -8.08 -7.87 0.90
N LYS A 82 -8.35 -8.11 2.20
CA LYS A 82 -9.11 -7.17 3.03
C LYS A 82 -8.48 -5.77 3.08
N ALA A 83 -7.15 -5.67 3.12
CA ALA A 83 -6.46 -4.39 3.15
C ALA A 83 -6.62 -3.59 1.85
N CYS A 84 -6.62 -4.28 0.70
CA CYS A 84 -6.87 -3.66 -0.60
C CYS A 84 -8.36 -3.35 -0.83
N LEU A 85 -9.28 -4.19 -0.34
CA LEU A 85 -10.74 -4.04 -0.46
C LEU A 85 -11.32 -2.92 0.43
N GLY A 86 -10.62 -1.79 0.51
CA GLY A 86 -11.08 -0.57 1.17
C GLY A 86 -12.11 0.21 0.33
N THR A 87 -12.37 1.46 0.73
CA THR A 87 -13.36 2.32 0.07
C THR A 87 -12.99 2.72 -1.36
N GLY A 88 -11.73 2.54 -1.77
CA GLY A 88 -11.29 2.84 -3.13
C GLY A 88 -12.10 2.11 -4.20
N ILE A 89 -12.64 0.92 -3.90
CA ILE A 89 -13.47 0.19 -4.87
C ILE A 89 -14.74 0.96 -5.23
N LEU A 90 -15.28 1.73 -4.29
CA LEU A 90 -16.53 2.47 -4.45
C LEU A 90 -16.36 3.68 -5.36
N ALA A 91 -15.13 4.15 -5.58
CA ALA A 91 -14.80 5.24 -6.50
C ALA A 91 -14.44 4.75 -7.91
N MET A 92 -14.29 3.45 -8.14
CA MET A 92 -13.91 2.92 -9.47
C MET A 92 -14.88 3.27 -10.59
N PRO A 93 -16.21 3.26 -10.40
CA PRO A 93 -17.12 3.68 -11.47
C PRO A 93 -16.87 5.12 -11.90
N SER A 94 -16.56 6.01 -10.93
CA SER A 94 -16.25 7.41 -11.21
C SER A 94 -14.94 7.53 -11.98
N ALA A 95 -13.93 6.73 -11.63
CA ALA A 95 -12.69 6.65 -12.40
C ALA A 95 -12.97 6.25 -13.87
N PHE A 96 -13.80 5.23 -14.09
CA PHE A 96 -14.17 4.77 -15.44
C PHE A 96 -14.96 5.83 -16.23
N ASN A 97 -15.77 6.64 -15.54
CA ASN A 97 -16.44 7.79 -16.16
C ASN A 97 -15.43 8.81 -16.74
N HIS A 98 -14.30 9.02 -16.07
CA HIS A 98 -13.26 9.93 -16.55
C HIS A 98 -12.40 9.34 -17.67
N SER A 99 -12.25 8.01 -17.74
CA SER A 99 -11.40 7.33 -18.75
C SER A 99 -12.16 6.76 -19.93
N GLY A 100 -13.47 6.56 -19.83
CA GLY A 100 -14.22 5.67 -20.71
C GLY A 100 -13.97 4.19 -20.38
N TRP A 101 -14.81 3.31 -20.90
CA TRP A 101 -14.79 1.89 -20.51
C TRP A 101 -13.56 1.13 -21.03
N LEU A 102 -13.09 1.42 -22.25
CA LEU A 102 -11.99 0.67 -22.87
C LEU A 102 -10.66 1.04 -22.23
N ILE A 103 -10.38 2.35 -22.10
CA ILE A 103 -9.19 2.83 -21.40
C ILE A 103 -9.29 2.49 -19.91
N GLY A 104 -10.50 2.49 -19.33
CA GLY A 104 -10.72 2.05 -17.96
C GLY A 104 -10.28 0.60 -17.73
N ILE A 105 -10.68 -0.33 -18.61
CA ILE A 105 -10.28 -1.74 -18.54
C ILE A 105 -8.76 -1.89 -18.68
N ILE A 106 -8.20 -1.36 -19.78
CA ILE A 106 -6.77 -1.51 -20.09
C ILE A 106 -5.94 -0.83 -19.01
N GLY A 107 -6.29 0.40 -18.65
CA GLY A 107 -5.61 1.21 -17.65
C GLY A 107 -5.65 0.57 -16.27
N THR A 108 -6.77 -0.03 -15.86
CA THR A 108 -6.87 -0.72 -14.55
C THR A 108 -5.98 -1.94 -14.51
N ILE A 109 -5.99 -2.77 -15.57
CA ILE A 109 -5.12 -3.96 -15.67
C ILE A 109 -3.65 -3.55 -15.66
N MET A 110 -3.27 -2.56 -16.48
CA MET A 110 -1.89 -2.06 -16.54
C MET A 110 -1.45 -1.49 -15.18
N THR A 111 -2.31 -0.71 -14.53
CA THR A 111 -2.02 -0.12 -13.23
C THR A 111 -1.86 -1.19 -12.15
N GLY A 112 -2.71 -2.23 -12.14
CA GLY A 112 -2.56 -3.37 -11.22
C GLY A 112 -1.27 -4.16 -11.42
N ILE A 113 -0.84 -4.37 -12.67
CA ILE A 113 0.45 -4.99 -12.99
C ILE A 113 1.59 -4.11 -12.48
N VAL A 114 1.54 -2.81 -12.75
CA VAL A 114 2.56 -1.84 -12.31
C VAL A 114 2.65 -1.77 -10.78
N CYS A 115 1.52 -1.63 -10.07
CA CYS A 115 1.43 -1.71 -8.60
C CYS A 115 2.15 -2.95 -8.09
N THR A 116 1.71 -4.12 -8.56
CA THR A 116 2.23 -5.41 -8.10
C THR A 116 3.73 -5.51 -8.35
N TYR A 117 4.19 -5.05 -9.51
CA TYR A 117 5.60 -5.02 -9.86
C TYR A 117 6.43 -4.09 -8.96
N LEU A 118 5.95 -2.87 -8.67
CA LEU A 118 6.62 -1.93 -7.76
C LEU A 118 6.73 -2.50 -6.35
N VAL A 119 5.71 -3.23 -5.89
CA VAL A 119 5.77 -3.96 -4.62
C VAL A 119 6.88 -5.03 -4.66
N HIS A 120 6.97 -5.82 -5.74
CA HIS A 120 8.05 -6.81 -5.89
C HIS A 120 9.43 -6.15 -5.86
N MET A 121 9.63 -5.05 -6.58
CA MET A 121 10.89 -4.30 -6.54
C MET A 121 11.26 -3.87 -5.11
N LEU A 122 10.29 -3.38 -4.35
CA LEU A 122 10.49 -2.99 -2.95
C LEU A 122 10.87 -4.20 -2.08
N LEU A 123 10.22 -5.34 -2.26
CA LEU A 123 10.48 -6.56 -1.51
C LEU A 123 11.83 -7.22 -1.88
N GLU A 124 12.24 -7.13 -3.14
CA GLU A 124 13.56 -7.55 -3.60
C GLU A 124 14.65 -6.67 -3.00
N THR A 125 14.42 -5.35 -2.97
CA THR A 125 15.31 -4.37 -2.32
C THR A 125 15.48 -4.67 -0.84
N GLU A 126 14.37 -4.89 -0.12
CA GLU A 126 14.40 -5.24 1.30
C GLU A 126 15.18 -6.53 1.55
N ALA A 127 14.93 -7.58 0.75
CA ALA A 127 15.58 -8.86 0.93
C ALA A 127 17.10 -8.77 0.69
N GLU A 128 17.54 -7.99 -0.30
CA GLU A 128 18.97 -7.76 -0.55
C GLU A 128 19.64 -6.92 0.56
N LEU A 129 18.98 -5.88 1.04
CA LEU A 129 19.52 -5.06 2.13
C LEU A 129 19.56 -5.80 3.47
N CYS A 130 18.57 -6.67 3.75
CA CYS A 130 18.61 -7.59 4.89
C CYS A 130 19.84 -8.50 4.83
N ARG A 131 20.18 -9.02 3.65
CA ARG A 131 21.39 -9.82 3.43
C ARG A 131 22.66 -9.01 3.67
N ARG A 132 22.79 -7.82 3.07
CA ARG A 132 23.98 -6.94 3.20
C ARG A 132 24.21 -6.48 4.64
N LYS A 133 23.15 -6.03 5.32
CA LYS A 133 23.21 -5.54 6.72
C LYS A 133 23.17 -6.66 7.76
N LYS A 134 22.98 -7.92 7.35
CA LYS A 134 22.81 -9.09 8.25
C LYS A 134 21.70 -8.88 9.28
N VAL A 135 20.59 -8.29 8.84
CA VAL A 135 19.39 -8.11 9.67
C VAL A 135 18.26 -9.01 9.16
N ARG A 136 17.38 -9.37 10.07
CA ARG A 136 16.35 -10.40 9.84
C ARG A 136 15.19 -9.89 8.99
N ASN A 137 14.77 -8.66 9.24
CA ASN A 137 13.68 -7.98 8.55
C ASN A 137 13.90 -6.48 8.60
N MET A 138 13.27 -5.77 7.67
CA MET A 138 13.18 -4.32 7.71
C MET A 138 11.72 -3.86 7.58
N THR A 139 11.47 -2.66 8.08
CA THR A 139 10.27 -1.88 7.75
C THR A 139 10.53 -1.07 6.48
N TYR A 140 9.49 -0.45 5.92
CA TYR A 140 9.64 0.43 4.75
C TYR A 140 10.67 1.54 5.04
N HIS A 141 10.57 2.14 6.22
CA HIS A 141 11.41 3.26 6.66
C HIS A 141 12.88 2.88 6.81
N THR A 142 13.15 1.71 7.40
CA THR A 142 14.51 1.21 7.58
C THR A 142 15.11 0.66 6.28
N THR A 143 14.26 0.11 5.39
CA THR A 143 14.67 -0.28 4.04
C THR A 143 15.11 0.95 3.25
N ALA A 144 14.32 2.03 3.32
CA ALA A 144 14.67 3.29 2.68
C ALA A 144 15.99 3.85 3.22
N GLN A 145 16.20 3.84 4.54
CA GLN A 145 17.48 4.26 5.12
C GLN A 145 18.65 3.40 4.62
N ALA A 146 18.55 2.08 4.75
CA ALA A 146 19.62 1.15 4.38
C ALA A 146 19.99 1.24 2.89
N ALA A 147 19.01 1.44 2.01
CA ALA A 147 19.23 1.62 0.58
C ALA A 147 20.10 2.85 0.27
N PHE A 148 19.85 3.97 0.96
CA PHE A 148 20.65 5.19 0.79
C PHE A 148 22.01 5.08 1.48
N GLU A 149 22.15 4.34 2.58
CA GLU A 149 23.45 4.09 3.23
C GLU A 149 24.40 3.26 2.34
N GLU A 150 23.88 2.20 1.72
CA GLU A 150 24.65 1.30 0.85
C GLU A 150 24.75 1.82 -0.60
N GLY A 151 23.95 2.84 -0.94
CA GLY A 151 23.89 3.43 -2.27
C GLY A 151 25.13 4.25 -2.68
N PRO A 152 25.07 4.93 -3.83
CA PRO A 152 26.15 5.78 -4.34
C PRO A 152 26.58 6.85 -3.34
N GLU A 153 27.87 7.14 -3.25
CA GLU A 153 28.43 8.09 -2.26
C GLU A 153 27.74 9.46 -2.28
N MET A 154 27.35 9.93 -3.46
CA MET A 154 26.65 11.20 -3.66
C MET A 154 25.26 11.26 -2.99
N LEU A 155 24.63 10.12 -2.71
CA LEU A 155 23.28 10.05 -2.13
C LEU A 155 23.29 9.65 -0.65
N ARG A 156 24.42 9.16 -0.12
CA ARG A 156 24.51 8.67 1.27
C ARG A 156 24.14 9.70 2.33
N TRP A 157 24.33 10.99 2.04
CA TRP A 157 23.95 12.07 2.95
C TRP A 157 22.43 12.16 3.20
N LEU A 158 21.60 11.62 2.30
CA LEU A 158 20.14 11.56 2.46
C LEU A 158 19.69 10.45 3.43
N ALA A 159 20.51 9.41 3.63
CA ALA A 159 20.16 8.25 4.45
C ALA A 159 19.54 8.57 5.83
N PRO A 160 20.12 9.46 6.68
CA PRO A 160 19.54 9.76 7.99
C PRO A 160 18.17 10.45 7.91
N TYR A 161 17.83 11.09 6.79
CA TYR A 161 16.56 11.78 6.60
C TYR A 161 15.45 10.86 6.07
N MET A 162 15.80 9.74 5.42
CA MET A 162 14.83 8.85 4.77
C MET A 162 13.77 8.25 5.72
N PRO A 163 14.10 7.82 6.95
CA PRO A 163 13.07 7.38 7.90
C PRO A 163 12.07 8.50 8.23
N PHE A 164 12.55 9.73 8.39
CA PHE A 164 11.68 10.87 8.69
C PHE A 164 10.72 11.15 7.53
N VAL A 165 11.25 11.25 6.30
CA VAL A 165 10.46 11.51 5.09
C VAL A 165 9.41 10.43 4.86
N THR A 166 9.81 9.16 4.91
CA THR A 166 8.88 8.04 4.66
C THR A 166 7.83 7.92 5.76
N LYS A 167 8.19 8.08 7.04
CA LYS A 167 7.21 8.10 8.15
C LYS A 167 6.22 9.25 7.99
N PHE A 168 6.69 10.44 7.62
CA PHE A 168 5.83 11.60 7.41
C PHE A 168 4.83 11.36 6.27
N LEU A 169 5.30 10.85 5.13
CA LEU A 169 4.43 10.55 3.99
C LEU A 169 3.40 9.45 4.32
N PHE A 170 3.80 8.42 5.06
CA PHE A 170 2.87 7.39 5.54
C PHE A 170 1.82 7.98 6.49
N LEU A 171 2.25 8.81 7.46
CA LEU A 171 1.34 9.49 8.38
C LEU A 171 0.36 10.39 7.63
N PHE A 172 0.85 11.18 6.68
CA PHE A 172 0.01 12.02 5.83
C PHE A 172 -1.00 11.19 5.02
N GLY A 173 -0.57 10.04 4.48
CA GLY A 173 -1.47 9.12 3.76
C GLY A 173 -2.53 8.48 4.64
N ILE A 174 -2.19 8.09 5.87
CA ILE A 174 -3.15 7.53 6.82
C ILE A 174 -4.17 8.59 7.24
N VAL A 175 -3.71 9.78 7.61
CA VAL A 175 -4.59 10.90 7.97
C VAL A 175 -5.50 11.26 6.78
N GLY A 176 -4.95 11.33 5.56
CA GLY A 176 -5.71 11.55 4.34
C GLY A 176 -6.75 10.45 4.08
N GLY A 177 -6.40 9.18 4.29
CA GLY A 177 -7.32 8.05 4.22
C GLY A 177 -8.47 8.15 5.24
N CYS A 178 -8.18 8.53 6.48
CA CYS A 178 -9.19 8.81 7.50
C CYS A 178 -10.13 9.95 7.06
N CYS A 179 -9.59 11.01 6.43
CA CYS A 179 -10.41 12.11 5.89
C CYS A 179 -11.38 11.60 4.82
N ILE A 180 -10.90 10.78 3.87
CA ILE A 180 -11.72 10.15 2.81
C ILE A 180 -12.86 9.34 3.45
N TYR A 181 -12.56 8.57 4.49
CA TYR A 181 -13.56 7.80 5.22
C TYR A 181 -14.61 8.69 5.90
N ILE A 182 -14.21 9.78 6.55
CA ILE A 182 -15.14 10.73 7.19
C ILE A 182 -16.06 11.40 6.15
N VAL A 183 -15.51 11.85 5.02
CA VAL A 183 -16.30 12.44 3.92
C VAL A 183 -17.27 11.42 3.34
N PHE A 184 -16.82 10.18 3.12
CA PHE A 184 -17.65 9.09 2.63
C PHE A 184 -18.83 8.79 3.56
N ILE A 185 -18.55 8.58 4.85
CA ILE A 185 -19.57 8.24 5.85
C ILE A 185 -20.59 9.38 5.92
N SER A 186 -20.12 10.62 6.01
CA SER A 186 -20.98 11.80 6.12
C SER A 186 -21.88 11.96 4.89
N SER A 187 -21.36 11.75 3.69
CA SER A 187 -22.14 11.86 2.45
C SER A 187 -23.22 10.77 2.35
N ASN A 188 -22.89 9.54 2.76
CA ASN A 188 -23.85 8.45 2.75
C ASN A 188 -24.93 8.59 3.84
N LEU A 189 -24.54 9.02 5.05
CA LEU A 189 -25.50 9.30 6.11
C LEU A 189 -26.40 10.49 5.77
N LYS A 190 -25.86 11.53 5.12
CA LYS A 190 -26.68 12.63 4.60
C LYS A 190 -27.69 12.13 3.57
N ALA A 191 -27.28 11.33 2.59
CA ALA A 191 -28.20 10.80 1.57
C ALA A 191 -29.37 10.01 2.20
N VAL A 192 -29.08 9.18 3.21
CA VAL A 192 -30.11 8.44 3.97
C VAL A 192 -30.99 9.40 4.78
N ALA A 193 -30.39 10.36 5.48
CA ALA A 193 -31.11 11.29 6.33
C ALA A 193 -32.03 12.22 5.52
N ASP A 194 -31.56 12.76 4.40
CA ASP A 194 -32.34 13.62 3.51
C ASP A 194 -33.57 12.87 2.93
N HIS A 195 -33.49 11.55 2.81
CA HIS A 195 -34.60 10.71 2.36
C HIS A 195 -35.70 10.55 3.43
N PHE A 196 -35.33 10.36 4.70
CA PHE A 196 -36.29 10.10 5.79
C PHE A 196 -36.72 11.36 6.56
N LEU A 197 -35.95 12.44 6.50
CA LEU A 197 -36.24 13.68 7.21
C LEU A 197 -36.90 14.70 6.28
N ASP A 198 -37.82 15.50 6.85
CA ASP A 198 -38.40 16.63 6.13
C ASP A 198 -37.31 17.59 5.63
N PRO A 199 -37.51 18.25 4.47
CA PRO A 199 -36.55 19.21 3.91
C PRO A 199 -36.12 20.33 4.87
N ALA A 200 -36.97 20.67 5.84
CA ALA A 200 -36.66 21.65 6.88
C ALA A 200 -35.48 21.24 7.79
N TYR A 201 -35.15 19.94 7.84
CA TYR A 201 -34.06 19.37 8.64
C TYR A 201 -32.88 18.89 7.78
N HIS A 202 -32.80 19.29 6.51
CA HIS A 202 -31.65 18.96 5.66
C HIS A 202 -30.43 19.78 6.07
N PHE A 203 -29.53 19.15 6.83
CA PHE A 203 -28.28 19.77 7.22
C PHE A 203 -27.21 19.68 6.12
N HIS A 204 -26.32 20.67 6.09
CA HIS A 204 -25.14 20.63 5.25
C HIS A 204 -24.21 19.45 5.65
N VAL A 205 -23.55 18.79 4.68
CA VAL A 205 -22.72 17.59 4.92
C VAL A 205 -21.62 17.81 5.96
N ARG A 206 -21.09 19.05 6.06
CA ARG A 206 -20.08 19.45 7.06
C ARG A 206 -20.55 19.23 8.52
N TRP A 207 -21.85 19.36 8.79
CA TRP A 207 -22.39 19.07 10.13
C TRP A 207 -22.34 17.59 10.47
N TYR A 208 -22.60 16.72 9.49
CA TYR A 208 -22.40 15.28 9.66
C TYR A 208 -20.93 14.99 9.96
N MET A 209 -19.99 15.59 9.22
CA MET A 209 -18.55 15.41 9.49
C MET A 209 -18.17 15.83 10.91
N PHE A 210 -18.63 17.00 11.36
CA PHE A 210 -18.41 17.49 12.72
C PHE A 210 -19.03 16.58 13.78
N ALA A 211 -20.22 16.02 13.53
CA ALA A 211 -20.90 15.12 14.45
C ALA A 211 -20.14 13.80 14.70
N HIS A 212 -19.22 13.39 13.80
CA HIS A 212 -18.36 12.22 14.02
C HIS A 212 -17.23 12.49 15.03
N LEU A 213 -16.91 13.75 15.33
CA LEU A 213 -15.78 14.10 16.20
C LEU A 213 -15.88 13.48 17.60
N PRO A 214 -16.98 13.65 18.38
CA PRO A 214 -17.07 13.06 19.71
C PRO A 214 -16.91 11.52 19.74
N PRO A 215 -17.64 10.73 18.93
CA PRO A 215 -17.49 9.28 18.97
C PRO A 215 -16.14 8.81 18.45
N LEU A 216 -15.54 9.46 17.45
CA LEU A 216 -14.19 9.12 16.98
C LEU A 216 -13.12 9.41 18.03
N VAL A 217 -13.24 10.52 18.77
CA VAL A 217 -12.31 10.81 19.88
C VAL A 217 -12.40 9.72 20.96
N ILE A 218 -13.61 9.33 21.36
CA ILE A 218 -13.82 8.25 22.34
C ILE A 218 -13.21 6.94 21.84
N LEU A 219 -13.43 6.58 20.58
CA LEU A 219 -12.87 5.36 19.99
C LEU A 219 -11.35 5.41 19.86
N SER A 220 -10.77 6.59 19.57
CA SER A 220 -9.32 6.77 19.49
C SER A 220 -8.61 6.50 20.82
N TRP A 221 -9.31 6.68 21.94
CA TRP A 221 -8.76 6.41 23.27
C TRP A 221 -8.62 4.92 23.58
N ILE A 222 -9.15 4.02 22.74
CA ILE A 222 -8.93 2.58 22.87
C ILE A 222 -7.45 2.28 22.57
N ARG A 223 -6.69 1.90 23.61
CA ARG A 223 -5.24 1.63 23.48
C ARG A 223 -4.92 0.21 23.02
N ASN A 224 -5.81 -0.73 23.31
CA ASN A 224 -5.55 -2.15 23.08
C ASN A 224 -6.29 -2.61 21.82
N LEU A 225 -5.52 -2.84 20.76
CA LEU A 225 -6.01 -3.34 19.47
C LEU A 225 -6.84 -4.63 19.58
N LYS A 226 -6.64 -5.43 20.64
CA LYS A 226 -7.44 -6.65 20.86
C LYS A 226 -8.94 -6.35 21.00
N PHE A 227 -9.32 -5.18 21.51
CA PHE A 227 -10.74 -4.78 21.59
C PHE A 227 -11.29 -4.31 20.24
N LEU A 228 -10.43 -3.84 19.33
CA LEU A 228 -10.82 -3.43 17.98
C LEU A 228 -10.96 -4.60 17.01
N ALA A 229 -10.28 -5.72 17.28
CA ALA A 229 -10.29 -6.89 16.38
C ALA A 229 -11.69 -7.50 16.16
N PRO A 230 -12.51 -7.80 17.20
CA PRO A 230 -13.87 -8.29 17.00
C PRO A 230 -14.76 -7.29 16.27
N LEU A 231 -14.61 -6.00 16.56
CA LEU A 231 -15.34 -4.93 15.89
C LEU A 231 -14.99 -4.88 14.40
N SER A 232 -13.70 -4.99 14.05
CA SER A 232 -13.26 -5.06 12.65
C SER A 232 -13.81 -6.28 11.91
N SER A 233 -13.97 -7.42 12.59
CA SER A 233 -14.63 -8.60 12.01
C SER A 233 -16.10 -8.31 11.67
N ILE A 234 -16.84 -7.67 12.58
CA ILE A 234 -18.22 -7.21 12.31
C ILE A 234 -18.23 -6.25 11.12
N GLY A 235 -17.35 -5.26 11.11
CA GLY A 235 -17.21 -4.32 10.00
C GLY A 235 -16.99 -5.03 8.66
N THR A 236 -16.19 -6.10 8.63
CA THR A 236 -15.95 -6.90 7.42
C THR A 236 -17.23 -7.56 6.90
N VAL A 237 -18.06 -8.10 7.80
CA VAL A 237 -19.35 -8.71 7.44
C VAL A 237 -20.32 -7.65 6.92
N LEU A 238 -20.40 -6.49 7.57
CA LEU A 238 -21.22 -5.36 7.11
C LEU A 238 -20.79 -4.88 5.72
N THR A 239 -19.48 -4.74 5.47
CA THR A 239 -18.94 -4.41 4.15
C THR A 239 -19.34 -5.45 3.11
N LEU A 240 -19.22 -6.75 3.42
CA LEU A 240 -19.55 -7.82 2.48
C LEU A 240 -21.03 -7.80 2.10
N ILE A 241 -21.93 -7.64 3.08
CA ILE A 241 -23.38 -7.54 2.84
C ILE A 241 -23.69 -6.26 2.05
N GLY A 242 -23.13 -5.12 2.46
CA GLY A 242 -23.33 -3.84 1.79
C GLY A 242 -22.87 -3.86 0.34
N PHE A 243 -21.68 -4.40 0.07
CA PHE A 243 -21.19 -4.61 -1.30
C PHE A 243 -22.10 -5.56 -2.07
N GLY A 244 -22.55 -6.67 -1.47
CA GLY A 244 -23.49 -7.58 -2.12
C GLY A 244 -24.76 -6.89 -2.61
N ILE A 245 -25.32 -5.98 -1.79
CA ILE A 245 -26.49 -5.18 -2.18
C ILE A 245 -26.16 -4.19 -3.31
N VAL A 246 -25.04 -3.47 -3.20
CA VAL A 246 -24.58 -2.55 -4.25
C VAL A 246 -24.41 -3.29 -5.58
N PHE A 247 -23.75 -4.45 -5.56
CA PHE A 247 -23.58 -5.31 -6.74
C PHE A 247 -24.92 -5.76 -7.31
N PHE A 248 -25.89 -6.12 -6.47
CA PHE A 248 -27.23 -6.51 -6.90
C PHE A 248 -27.93 -5.43 -7.72
N TYR A 249 -27.87 -4.16 -7.30
CA TYR A 249 -28.43 -3.05 -8.07
C TYR A 249 -27.63 -2.71 -9.32
N MET A 250 -26.31 -2.85 -9.26
CA MET A 250 -25.42 -2.53 -10.38
C MET A 250 -25.65 -3.43 -11.61
N VAL A 251 -25.97 -4.71 -11.41
CA VAL A 251 -26.12 -5.66 -12.51
C VAL A 251 -27.51 -5.68 -13.17
N GLN A 252 -28.46 -4.92 -12.64
CA GLN A 252 -29.82 -4.83 -13.18
C GLN A 252 -29.91 -3.80 -14.31
N ASP A 253 -30.76 -4.06 -15.29
CA ASP A 253 -31.06 -3.18 -16.44
C ASP A 253 -29.80 -2.51 -17.02
N LEU A 254 -28.79 -3.32 -17.30
CA LEU A 254 -27.53 -2.83 -17.87
C LEU A 254 -27.75 -2.40 -19.32
N PRO A 255 -27.40 -1.15 -19.67
CA PRO A 255 -27.49 -0.72 -21.06
C PRO A 255 -26.39 -1.41 -21.90
N PRO A 256 -26.59 -1.53 -23.23
CA PRO A 256 -25.56 -2.06 -24.12
C PRO A 256 -24.26 -1.26 -24.03
N ILE A 257 -23.11 -1.92 -24.11
CA ILE A 257 -21.78 -1.28 -24.03
C ILE A 257 -21.57 -0.17 -25.08
N SER A 258 -22.24 -0.27 -26.23
CA SER A 258 -22.23 0.73 -27.30
C SER A 258 -22.83 2.07 -26.90
N THR A 259 -23.61 2.12 -25.81
CA THR A 259 -24.20 3.37 -25.29
C THR A 259 -23.20 4.19 -24.47
N ARG A 260 -22.00 3.67 -24.20
CA ARG A 260 -21.00 4.30 -23.35
C ARG A 260 -19.72 4.61 -24.14
N GLU A 261 -19.10 5.73 -23.79
CA GLU A 261 -17.86 6.17 -24.44
C GLU A 261 -16.72 5.20 -24.12
N ALA A 262 -16.05 4.74 -25.18
CA ALA A 262 -14.88 3.86 -25.06
C ALA A 262 -13.67 4.59 -24.47
N THR A 263 -13.55 5.88 -24.75
CA THR A 263 -12.41 6.72 -24.38
C THR A 263 -12.91 8.02 -23.80
N GLY A 264 -12.37 8.42 -22.64
CA GLY A 264 -12.62 9.70 -22.00
C GLY A 264 -11.62 10.77 -22.42
N SER A 265 -11.71 11.94 -21.79
CA SER A 265 -10.84 13.08 -22.08
C SER A 265 -9.42 12.88 -21.52
N LEU A 266 -8.42 13.49 -22.16
CA LEU A 266 -7.02 13.46 -21.69
C LEU A 266 -6.88 14.01 -20.26
N SER A 267 -7.68 15.02 -19.91
CA SER A 267 -7.70 15.59 -18.55
C SER A 267 -8.26 14.61 -17.51
N GLY A 268 -9.25 13.78 -17.90
CA GLY A 268 -9.83 12.76 -17.03
C GLY A 268 -8.88 11.59 -16.75
N LEU A 269 -7.92 11.32 -17.64
CA LEU A 269 -6.98 10.21 -17.47
C LEU A 269 -6.08 10.35 -16.23
N THR A 270 -5.69 11.57 -15.86
CA THR A 270 -4.92 11.79 -14.63
C THR A 270 -5.76 11.44 -13.39
N PHE A 271 -7.01 11.87 -13.36
CA PHE A 271 -7.93 11.54 -12.25
C PHE A 271 -8.19 10.03 -12.17
N PHE A 272 -8.43 9.39 -13.31
CA PHE A 272 -8.55 7.94 -13.41
C PHE A 272 -7.31 7.24 -12.85
N PHE A 273 -6.11 7.60 -13.34
CA PHE A 273 -4.87 6.97 -12.92
C PHE A 273 -4.64 7.08 -11.42
N VAL A 274 -4.80 8.27 -10.84
CA VAL A 274 -4.63 8.49 -9.40
C VAL A 274 -5.67 7.72 -8.59
N THR A 275 -6.94 7.69 -9.03
CA THR A 275 -8.00 6.97 -8.33
C THR A 275 -7.78 5.45 -8.38
N VAL A 276 -7.38 4.90 -9.52
CA VAL A 276 -7.06 3.47 -9.65
C VAL A 276 -5.83 3.09 -8.83
N MET A 277 -4.78 3.93 -8.83
CA MET A 277 -3.62 3.73 -7.96
C MET A 277 -4.06 3.72 -6.49
N PHE A 278 -4.85 4.71 -6.07
CA PHE A 278 -5.43 4.79 -4.72
C PHE A 278 -6.19 3.52 -4.32
N SER A 279 -6.99 2.98 -5.23
CA SER A 279 -7.81 1.81 -4.94
C SER A 279 -7.03 0.51 -4.86
N LEU A 280 -5.97 0.35 -5.66
CA LEU A 280 -5.21 -0.90 -5.73
C LEU A 280 -4.06 -0.99 -4.70
N GLU A 281 -3.63 0.13 -4.13
CA GLU A 281 -2.44 0.17 -3.30
C GLU A 281 -2.70 -0.06 -1.81
N ALA A 282 -1.85 -0.88 -1.18
CA ALA A 282 -1.89 -1.14 0.26
C ALA A 282 -0.49 -1.08 0.92
N MET A 283 0.39 -0.17 0.47
CA MET A 283 1.79 -0.06 0.94
C MET A 283 1.98 -0.15 2.46
N PRO A 284 1.16 0.51 3.31
CA PRO A 284 1.33 0.49 4.76
C PRO A 284 1.32 -0.89 5.40
N VAL A 285 0.61 -1.85 4.80
CA VAL A 285 0.44 -3.18 5.39
C VAL A 285 1.38 -4.23 4.82
N ILE A 286 2.00 -4.00 3.66
CA ILE A 286 2.72 -5.05 2.91
C ILE A 286 3.91 -5.59 3.71
N MET A 287 4.82 -4.72 4.16
CA MET A 287 6.00 -5.15 4.92
C MET A 287 5.63 -5.69 6.30
N PRO A 288 4.77 -5.04 7.11
CA PRO A 288 4.30 -5.63 8.36
C PRO A 288 3.68 -7.02 8.17
N LEU A 289 2.86 -7.19 7.14
CA LEU A 289 2.19 -8.46 6.86
C LEU A 289 3.19 -9.54 6.44
N LYS A 290 4.18 -9.23 5.59
CA LYS A 290 5.30 -10.13 5.28
C LYS A 290 6.09 -10.49 6.55
N ASN A 291 6.31 -9.53 7.44
CA ASN A 291 7.12 -9.71 8.65
C ASN A 291 6.46 -10.60 9.71
N GLU A 292 5.13 -10.67 9.74
CA GLU A 292 4.36 -11.53 10.65
C GLU A 292 4.09 -12.94 10.09
N MET A 293 4.45 -13.22 8.83
CA MET A 293 4.24 -14.53 8.22
C MET A 293 5.13 -15.62 8.82
N LYS A 294 4.58 -16.84 8.92
CA LYS A 294 5.36 -18.05 9.21
C LYS A 294 6.47 -18.31 8.18
N ASN A 295 6.18 -18.10 6.89
CA ASN A 295 7.08 -18.36 5.76
C ASN A 295 7.16 -17.12 4.84
N PRO A 296 7.93 -16.08 5.21
CA PRO A 296 7.99 -14.81 4.49
C PRO A 296 8.52 -14.94 3.06
N LYS A 297 9.33 -15.97 2.77
CA LYS A 297 9.86 -16.25 1.42
C LYS A 297 8.74 -16.45 0.39
N ARG A 298 7.61 -17.01 0.83
CA ARG A 298 6.43 -17.25 -0.02
C ARG A 298 5.59 -16.00 -0.26
N PHE A 299 5.94 -14.83 0.31
CA PHE A 299 5.16 -13.62 0.11
C PHE A 299 5.25 -13.12 -1.34
N ALA A 300 6.47 -13.05 -1.88
CA ALA A 300 6.79 -12.44 -3.17
C ALA A 300 7.05 -13.46 -4.31
N THR A 301 6.79 -14.75 -4.12
CA THR A 301 6.94 -15.73 -5.20
C THR A 301 5.84 -15.57 -6.27
N ALA A 302 6.00 -16.21 -7.43
CA ALA A 302 5.03 -16.15 -8.52
C ALA A 302 3.60 -16.55 -8.10
N CYS A 303 3.47 -17.62 -7.30
CA CYS A 303 2.23 -18.03 -6.63
C CYS A 303 2.23 -17.63 -5.15
N GLY A 304 2.91 -16.53 -4.82
CA GLY A 304 3.03 -16.02 -3.47
C GLY A 304 1.81 -15.22 -3.03
N VAL A 305 1.78 -14.88 -1.75
CA VAL A 305 0.67 -14.15 -1.11
C VAL A 305 0.31 -12.89 -1.89
N LEU A 306 1.30 -12.12 -2.33
CA LEU A 306 1.10 -10.87 -3.05
C LEU A 306 0.31 -11.10 -4.35
N ASN A 307 0.80 -11.97 -5.24
CA ASN A 307 0.16 -12.20 -6.53
C ASN A 307 -1.23 -12.84 -6.38
N VAL A 308 -1.35 -13.80 -5.47
CA VAL A 308 -2.63 -14.50 -5.22
C VAL A 308 -3.68 -13.58 -4.62
N ALA A 309 -3.29 -12.58 -3.81
CA ALA A 309 -4.22 -11.56 -3.33
C ALA A 309 -4.56 -10.50 -4.38
N MET A 310 -3.60 -10.11 -5.22
CA MET A 310 -3.81 -9.03 -6.21
C MET A 310 -4.73 -9.43 -7.36
N VAL A 311 -4.75 -10.69 -7.78
CA VAL A 311 -5.65 -11.18 -8.85
C VAL A 311 -7.15 -10.97 -8.51
N PRO A 312 -7.69 -11.50 -7.40
CA PRO A 312 -9.11 -11.31 -7.06
C PRO A 312 -9.43 -9.84 -6.76
N ASN A 313 -8.49 -9.09 -6.16
CA ASN A 313 -8.65 -7.65 -5.99
C ASN A 313 -8.86 -6.97 -7.35
N LEU A 314 -7.94 -7.15 -8.29
CA LEU A 314 -7.99 -6.53 -9.61
C LEU A 314 -9.27 -6.89 -10.37
N MET A 315 -9.68 -8.16 -10.31
CA MET A 315 -10.95 -8.60 -10.90
C MET A 315 -12.16 -7.86 -10.28
N MET A 316 -12.16 -7.66 -8.97
CA MET A 316 -13.26 -6.99 -8.28
C MET A 316 -13.29 -5.49 -8.59
N PHE A 317 -12.14 -4.81 -8.62
CA PHE A 317 -12.03 -3.40 -9.03
C PHE A 317 -12.47 -3.20 -10.47
N LEU A 318 -12.03 -4.06 -11.38
CA LEU A 318 -12.43 -4.05 -12.78
C LEU A 318 -13.94 -4.25 -12.94
N SER A 319 -14.50 -5.23 -12.23
CA SER A 319 -15.93 -5.55 -12.29
C SER A 319 -16.78 -4.39 -11.76
N VAL A 320 -16.45 -3.84 -10.59
CA VAL A 320 -17.18 -2.70 -10.03
C VAL A 320 -17.04 -1.48 -10.92
N GLY A 321 -15.82 -1.15 -11.35
CA GLY A 321 -15.54 0.01 -12.21
C GLY A 321 -16.31 -0.06 -13.53
N LEU A 322 -16.21 -1.18 -14.24
CA LEU A 322 -16.88 -1.37 -15.52
C LEU A 322 -18.39 -1.41 -15.36
N VAL A 323 -18.93 -2.29 -14.52
CA VAL A 323 -20.40 -2.46 -14.38
C VAL A 323 -21.04 -1.19 -13.85
N GLY A 324 -20.39 -0.51 -12.90
CA GLY A 324 -20.91 0.74 -12.34
C GLY A 324 -20.93 1.87 -13.38
N PHE A 325 -19.88 1.99 -14.19
CA PHE A 325 -19.87 2.95 -15.28
C PHE A 325 -20.87 2.59 -16.39
N LEU A 326 -21.04 1.31 -16.72
CA LEU A 326 -22.06 0.90 -17.68
C LEU A 326 -23.46 1.29 -17.19
N LYS A 327 -23.79 1.01 -15.92
CA LYS A 327 -25.09 1.31 -15.33
C LYS A 327 -25.38 2.81 -15.29
N PHE A 328 -24.49 3.59 -14.68
CA PHE A 328 -24.77 5.00 -14.33
C PHE A 328 -24.16 6.01 -15.32
N GLY A 329 -23.15 5.62 -16.12
CA GLY A 329 -22.57 6.47 -17.16
C GLY A 329 -22.09 7.84 -16.65
N PRO A 330 -22.45 8.94 -17.33
CA PRO A 330 -22.08 10.30 -16.91
C PRO A 330 -22.61 10.70 -15.52
N ASP A 331 -23.70 10.08 -15.05
CA ASP A 331 -24.34 10.40 -13.77
C ASP A 331 -23.68 9.72 -12.57
N VAL A 332 -22.57 9.00 -12.78
CA VAL A 332 -21.79 8.40 -11.69
C VAL A 332 -21.29 9.50 -10.73
N LYS A 333 -21.67 9.38 -9.47
CA LYS A 333 -21.20 10.24 -8.37
C LYS A 333 -19.83 9.75 -7.88
N ALA A 334 -19.19 10.53 -7.00
CA ALA A 334 -17.85 10.21 -6.47
C ALA A 334 -17.75 8.84 -5.78
N SER A 335 -18.88 8.29 -5.33
CA SER A 335 -18.99 6.91 -4.87
C SER A 335 -20.26 6.27 -5.41
N ILE A 336 -20.15 5.00 -5.80
CA ILE A 336 -21.28 4.20 -6.28
C ILE A 336 -22.42 4.06 -5.26
N THR A 337 -22.15 4.14 -3.96
CA THR A 337 -23.22 4.06 -2.95
C THR A 337 -24.15 5.27 -2.99
N LEU A 338 -23.66 6.42 -3.48
CA LEU A 338 -24.46 7.63 -3.67
C LEU A 338 -25.35 7.54 -4.92
N ASN A 339 -25.08 6.60 -5.83
CA ASN A 339 -25.87 6.32 -7.02
C ASN A 339 -27.00 5.30 -6.81
N MET A 340 -27.05 4.64 -5.65
CA MET A 340 -28.13 3.70 -5.34
C MET A 340 -29.51 4.40 -5.44
N PRO A 341 -30.59 3.70 -5.79
CA PRO A 341 -31.90 4.31 -5.89
C PRO A 341 -32.34 4.91 -4.54
N GLU A 342 -32.98 6.06 -4.59
CA GLU A 342 -33.59 6.71 -3.42
C GLU A 342 -34.99 6.13 -3.21
N GLY A 343 -35.41 5.93 -1.96
CA GLY A 343 -36.74 5.36 -1.66
C GLY A 343 -36.80 3.85 -1.47
N GLU A 344 -35.76 3.12 -1.89
CA GLU A 344 -35.70 1.68 -1.67
C GLU A 344 -34.96 1.35 -0.37
N ILE A 345 -35.66 0.71 0.57
CA ILE A 345 -35.09 0.34 1.88
C ILE A 345 -33.80 -0.46 1.72
N LEU A 346 -33.74 -1.38 0.75
CA LEU A 346 -32.56 -2.21 0.52
C LEU A 346 -31.35 -1.37 0.06
N ALA A 347 -31.56 -0.40 -0.83
CA ALA A 347 -30.54 0.56 -1.25
C ALA A 347 -30.05 1.42 -0.08
N GLU A 348 -30.97 1.97 0.74
CA GLU A 348 -30.60 2.75 1.93
C GLU A 348 -29.83 1.91 2.96
N MET A 349 -30.20 0.63 3.14
CA MET A 349 -29.47 -0.29 3.99
C MET A 349 -28.01 -0.44 3.53
N SER A 350 -27.74 -0.51 2.22
CA SER A 350 -26.36 -0.61 1.73
C SER A 350 -25.50 0.59 2.14
N ARG A 351 -26.05 1.81 2.10
CA ARG A 351 -25.37 3.04 2.53
C ARG A 351 -25.03 2.98 4.01
N VAL A 352 -26.01 2.64 4.85
CA VAL A 352 -25.84 2.57 6.31
C VAL A 352 -24.86 1.45 6.70
N LEU A 353 -24.96 0.27 6.08
CA LEU A 353 -24.07 -0.87 6.36
C LEU A 353 -22.62 -0.54 6.04
N ILE A 354 -22.34 0.00 4.85
CA ILE A 354 -20.99 0.36 4.42
C ILE A 354 -20.45 1.53 5.25
N ALA A 355 -21.26 2.56 5.50
CA ALA A 355 -20.89 3.69 6.36
C ALA A 355 -20.52 3.22 7.77
N SER A 356 -21.32 2.33 8.37
CA SER A 356 -21.06 1.76 9.69
C SER A 356 -19.79 0.91 9.70
N ALA A 357 -19.55 0.11 8.65
CA ALA A 357 -18.37 -0.72 8.52
C ALA A 357 -17.07 0.10 8.44
N ILE A 358 -17.09 1.21 7.69
CA ILE A 358 -15.95 2.13 7.57
C ILE A 358 -15.76 2.89 8.88
N PHE A 359 -16.84 3.33 9.52
CA PHE A 359 -16.79 3.98 10.84
C PHE A 359 -16.12 3.08 11.89
N ILE A 360 -16.43 1.80 11.87
CA ILE A 360 -15.79 0.76 12.70
C ILE A 360 -14.30 0.56 12.36
N THR A 361 -13.92 0.78 11.11
CA THR A 361 -12.53 0.61 10.63
C THR A 361 -11.65 1.83 10.96
N LEU A 362 -12.23 3.02 11.10
CA LEU A 362 -11.52 4.27 11.39
C LEU A 362 -10.58 4.18 12.61
N PRO A 363 -10.97 3.64 13.78
CA PRO A 363 -10.07 3.52 14.92
C PRO A 363 -8.84 2.64 14.66
N LEU A 364 -8.97 1.62 13.80
CA LEU A 364 -7.85 0.75 13.41
C LEU A 364 -6.88 1.50 12.49
N ALA A 365 -7.39 2.27 11.52
CA ALA A 365 -6.58 3.14 10.67
C ALA A 365 -5.88 4.23 11.50
N GLY A 366 -6.62 4.89 12.39
CA GLY A 366 -6.10 5.90 13.30
C GLY A 366 -5.06 5.36 14.28
N TYR A 367 -5.14 4.07 14.68
CA TYR A 367 -4.08 3.44 15.48
C TYR A 367 -2.75 3.38 14.73
N MET A 368 -2.76 3.03 13.44
CA MET A 368 -1.53 3.02 12.62
C MET A 368 -0.94 4.42 12.51
N GLY A 369 -1.79 5.43 12.29
CA GLY A 369 -1.36 6.84 12.27
C GLY A 369 -0.76 7.27 13.61
N PHE A 370 -1.42 6.90 14.71
CA PHE A 370 -0.91 7.15 16.06
C PHE A 370 0.42 6.44 16.32
N ASP A 371 0.60 5.18 15.91
CA ASP A 371 1.84 4.44 16.11
C ASP A 371 3.01 5.14 15.41
N ILE A 372 2.82 5.57 14.16
CA ILE A 372 3.83 6.33 13.41
C ILE A 372 4.10 7.68 14.06
N ALA A 373 3.05 8.42 14.46
CA ALA A 373 3.21 9.72 15.11
C ALA A 373 3.92 9.62 16.46
N TRP A 374 3.48 8.68 17.30
CA TRP A 374 3.99 8.46 18.64
C TRP A 374 5.35 7.78 18.62
N ASN A 375 5.42 6.51 18.21
CA ASN A 375 6.65 5.72 18.25
C ASN A 375 7.67 6.18 17.19
N GLY A 376 7.21 6.76 16.09
CA GLY A 376 8.09 7.25 15.04
C GLY A 376 8.77 8.59 15.34
N PHE A 377 8.11 9.51 16.07
CA PHE A 377 8.61 10.89 16.27
C PHE A 377 8.65 11.36 17.73
N LEU A 378 7.64 11.03 18.55
CA LEU A 378 7.42 11.68 19.85
C LEU A 378 7.92 10.85 21.06
N ALA A 379 7.75 9.53 21.04
CA ALA A 379 7.94 8.65 22.19
C ALA A 379 9.37 8.68 22.76
N GLN A 380 10.37 8.83 21.89
CA GLN A 380 11.78 8.92 22.27
C GLN A 380 12.15 10.29 22.87
N ARG A 381 11.37 11.34 22.60
CA ARG A 381 11.62 12.72 23.05
C ARG A 381 10.83 13.10 24.30
N ILE A 382 9.86 12.28 24.70
CA ILE A 382 8.94 12.56 25.80
C ILE A 382 9.22 11.61 26.96
N GLU A 383 9.76 12.15 28.04
CA GLU A 383 10.04 11.37 29.26
C GLU A 383 8.91 11.47 30.29
N LYS A 384 8.31 12.66 30.45
CA LYS A 384 7.27 12.95 31.46
C LYS A 384 5.86 12.99 30.87
N ASN A 385 4.88 12.54 31.66
CA ASN A 385 3.45 12.54 31.36
C ASN A 385 3.10 11.82 30.04
N LYS A 386 3.74 10.67 29.77
CA LYS A 386 3.54 9.88 28.54
C LYS A 386 2.06 9.61 28.28
N LEU A 387 1.32 9.12 29.28
CA LEU A 387 -0.09 8.78 29.13
C LEU A 387 -0.96 9.96 28.69
N PHE A 388 -0.81 11.12 29.34
CA PHE A 388 -1.56 12.32 28.98
C PHE A 388 -1.24 12.77 27.55
N LYS A 389 0.06 12.78 27.19
CA LYS A 389 0.51 13.18 25.86
C LYS A 389 0.09 12.18 24.77
N GLU A 390 0.01 10.89 25.08
CA GLU A 390 -0.58 9.88 24.18
C GLU A 390 -2.04 10.23 23.86
N TYR A 391 -2.87 10.49 24.88
CA TYR A 391 -4.27 10.86 24.66
C TYR A 391 -4.43 12.21 23.95
N CYS A 392 -3.59 13.20 24.27
CA CYS A 392 -3.57 14.48 23.54
C CYS A 392 -3.23 14.28 22.06
N LEU A 393 -2.23 13.46 21.74
CA LEU A 393 -1.85 13.19 20.35
C LEU A 393 -2.98 12.49 19.59
N ARG A 394 -3.61 11.47 20.19
CA ARG A 394 -4.74 10.77 19.56
C ARG A 394 -5.91 11.68 19.28
N THR A 395 -6.27 12.49 20.27
CA THR A 395 -7.33 13.50 20.12
C THR A 395 -6.96 14.51 19.05
N GLY A 396 -5.71 14.99 19.04
CA GLY A 396 -5.19 15.92 18.04
C GLY A 396 -5.23 15.37 16.62
N LEU A 397 -4.87 14.09 16.42
CA LEU A 397 -4.95 13.43 15.12
C LEU A 397 -6.39 13.36 14.61
N VAL A 398 -7.34 12.90 15.43
CA VAL A 398 -8.77 12.85 15.04
C VAL A 398 -9.32 14.24 14.74
N VAL A 399 -8.94 15.24 15.54
CA VAL A 399 -9.33 16.64 15.31
C VAL A 399 -8.82 17.10 13.94
N ILE A 400 -7.53 16.88 13.63
CA ILE A 400 -6.94 17.23 12.32
C ILE A 400 -7.67 16.51 11.17
N GLU A 401 -7.96 15.21 11.32
CA GLU A 401 -8.68 14.41 10.32
C GLU A 401 -10.08 14.98 10.04
N VAL A 402 -10.85 15.30 11.08
CA VAL A 402 -12.20 15.88 10.93
C VAL A 402 -12.15 17.28 10.33
N PHE A 403 -11.23 18.14 10.76
CA PHE A 403 -11.11 19.50 10.21
C PHE A 403 -10.67 19.48 8.74
N MET A 404 -9.75 18.59 8.35
CA MET A 404 -9.39 18.43 6.95
C MET A 404 -10.57 17.94 6.11
N ALA A 405 -11.38 16.98 6.60
CA ALA A 405 -12.60 16.55 5.93
C ALA A 405 -13.62 17.69 5.77
N ILE A 406 -13.81 18.53 6.80
CA ILE A 406 -14.73 19.69 6.76
C ILE A 406 -14.27 20.74 5.72
N THR A 407 -12.95 20.93 5.58
CA THR A 407 -12.37 21.94 4.67
C THR A 407 -12.63 21.60 3.20
N VAL A 408 -12.59 20.31 2.84
CA VAL A 408 -12.82 19.85 1.47
C VAL A 408 -13.85 18.72 1.49
N PRO A 409 -15.17 19.04 1.46
CA PRO A 409 -16.23 18.04 1.56
C PRO A 409 -16.49 17.28 0.25
N HIS A 410 -15.48 17.15 -0.61
CA HIS A 410 -15.55 16.49 -1.92
C HIS A 410 -14.70 15.22 -1.93
N LEU A 411 -15.35 14.07 -1.99
CA LEU A 411 -14.71 12.76 -1.85
C LEU A 411 -13.64 12.50 -2.92
N ASP A 412 -13.97 12.79 -4.17
CA ASP A 412 -13.12 12.68 -5.35
C ASP A 412 -11.86 13.55 -5.27
N LEU A 413 -12.00 14.82 -4.86
CA LEU A 413 -10.87 15.73 -4.72
C LEU A 413 -9.91 15.30 -3.61
N VAL A 414 -10.44 14.84 -2.47
CA VAL A 414 -9.60 14.35 -1.37
C VAL A 414 -8.88 13.06 -1.78
N ILE A 415 -9.56 12.13 -2.47
CA ILE A 415 -8.93 10.92 -3.03
C ILE A 415 -7.80 11.31 -3.99
N SER A 416 -8.07 12.25 -4.91
CA SER A 416 -7.08 12.69 -5.90
C SER A 416 -5.86 13.35 -5.24
N LEU A 417 -6.07 14.25 -4.27
CA LEU A 417 -4.97 14.92 -3.58
C LEU A 417 -4.12 13.94 -2.76
N VAL A 418 -4.76 13.10 -1.94
CA VAL A 418 -4.06 12.14 -1.07
C VAL A 418 -3.34 11.10 -1.93
N GLY A 419 -3.99 10.56 -2.97
CA GLY A 419 -3.41 9.61 -3.90
C GLY A 419 -2.23 10.21 -4.68
N ALA A 420 -2.38 11.43 -5.20
CA ALA A 420 -1.31 12.12 -5.91
C ALA A 420 -0.10 12.37 -5.02
N MET A 421 -0.30 12.78 -3.76
CA MET A 421 0.83 13.08 -2.86
C MET A 421 1.53 11.83 -2.33
N THR A 422 0.75 10.82 -1.93
CA THR A 422 1.30 9.70 -1.16
C THR A 422 1.60 8.50 -2.02
N LEU A 423 0.72 8.11 -2.93
CA LEU A 423 0.88 6.88 -3.69
C LEU A 423 1.85 7.02 -4.85
N THR A 424 1.79 8.13 -5.59
CA THR A 424 2.77 8.36 -6.67
C THR A 424 4.19 8.44 -6.10
N THR A 425 4.31 8.93 -4.86
CA THR A 425 5.58 9.01 -4.14
C THR A 425 5.97 7.65 -3.55
N LEU A 426 5.23 7.13 -2.57
CA LEU A 426 5.59 5.93 -1.79
C LEU A 426 5.32 4.61 -2.52
N GLY A 427 4.32 4.57 -3.38
CA GLY A 427 3.94 3.38 -4.14
C GLY A 427 4.71 3.24 -5.46
N MET A 428 5.10 4.36 -6.07
CA MET A 428 5.76 4.37 -7.38
C MET A 428 7.19 4.90 -7.37
N ALA A 429 7.40 6.17 -7.03
CA ALA A 429 8.73 6.78 -7.13
C ALA A 429 9.74 6.12 -6.17
N PHE A 430 9.36 5.91 -4.92
CA PHE A 430 10.24 5.34 -3.90
C PHE A 430 10.68 3.91 -4.22
N PRO A 431 9.80 2.93 -4.50
CA PRO A 431 10.24 1.58 -4.86
C PRO A 431 11.23 1.57 -6.03
N ALA A 432 11.00 2.40 -7.05
CA ALA A 432 11.92 2.56 -8.17
C ALA A 432 13.27 3.17 -7.73
N ILE A 433 13.27 4.24 -6.91
CA ILE A 433 14.50 4.84 -6.38
C ILE A 433 15.28 3.84 -5.53
N LEU A 434 14.62 3.19 -4.57
CA LEU A 434 15.25 2.28 -3.62
C LEU A 434 15.88 1.08 -4.32
N HIS A 435 15.20 0.53 -5.33
CA HIS A 435 15.73 -0.55 -6.14
C HIS A 435 16.91 -0.09 -7.00
N LEU A 436 16.80 1.09 -7.65
CA LEU A 436 17.86 1.66 -8.47
C LEU A 436 19.16 1.87 -7.69
N ILE A 437 19.08 2.44 -6.48
CA ILE A 437 20.27 2.72 -5.67
C ILE A 437 20.88 1.46 -5.04
N THR A 438 20.05 0.48 -4.68
CA THR A 438 20.52 -0.76 -4.04
C THR A 438 21.30 -1.63 -5.01
N PHE A 439 20.82 -1.75 -6.25
CA PHE A 439 21.42 -2.60 -7.29
C PHE A 439 22.30 -1.80 -8.28
N TRP A 440 22.70 -0.58 -7.93
CA TRP A 440 23.48 0.31 -8.81
C TRP A 440 24.78 -0.33 -9.33
N ASN A 441 25.48 -1.11 -8.51
CA ASN A 441 26.76 -1.74 -8.87
C ASN A 441 26.63 -3.10 -9.56
N ASP A 442 25.43 -3.68 -9.60
CA ASP A 442 25.22 -5.07 -10.02
C ASP A 442 25.19 -5.22 -11.55
N ARG A 443 25.09 -4.10 -12.28
CA ARG A 443 24.98 -4.07 -13.75
C ARG A 443 25.93 -3.05 -14.34
N SER A 444 26.50 -3.37 -15.50
CA SER A 444 27.38 -2.47 -16.27
C SER A 444 27.03 -2.45 -17.76
N GLY A 445 27.48 -1.39 -18.46
CA GLY A 445 27.31 -1.22 -19.90
C GLY A 445 25.86 -0.97 -20.35
N LEU A 446 25.48 -1.49 -21.52
CA LEU A 446 24.14 -1.31 -22.12
C LEU A 446 23.00 -1.85 -21.23
N ARG A 447 23.25 -2.93 -20.47
CA ARG A 447 22.27 -3.50 -19.55
C ARG A 447 21.94 -2.54 -18.40
N PHE A 448 22.95 -1.83 -17.90
CA PHE A 448 22.76 -0.79 -16.91
C PHE A 448 21.98 0.40 -17.48
N PHE A 449 22.25 0.80 -18.73
CA PHE A 449 21.53 1.89 -19.39
C PHE A 449 20.03 1.62 -19.52
N PHE A 450 19.64 0.48 -20.13
CA PHE A 450 18.23 0.13 -20.28
C PHE A 450 17.51 -0.07 -18.95
N TRP A 451 18.20 -0.71 -17.98
CA TRP A 451 17.65 -0.90 -16.64
C TRP A 451 17.44 0.44 -15.93
N SER A 452 18.41 1.34 -15.97
CA SER A 452 18.30 2.67 -15.36
C SER A 452 17.18 3.48 -16.01
N PHE A 453 17.09 3.48 -17.35
CA PHE A 453 16.02 4.16 -18.08
C PHE A 453 14.63 3.71 -17.64
N TYR A 454 14.44 2.40 -17.47
CA TYR A 454 13.20 1.83 -16.97
C TYR A 454 12.84 2.29 -15.55
N HIS A 455 13.82 2.46 -14.65
CA HIS A 455 13.58 2.99 -13.31
C HIS A 455 13.28 4.48 -13.35
N PHE A 456 14.03 5.24 -14.15
CA PHE A 456 13.76 6.66 -14.37
C PHE A 456 12.37 6.90 -14.93
N PHE A 457 11.85 6.02 -15.79
CA PHE A 457 10.48 6.10 -16.27
C PHE A 457 9.46 6.11 -15.12
N PHE A 458 9.54 5.18 -14.17
CA PHE A 458 8.63 5.16 -13.02
C PHE A 458 8.84 6.34 -12.07
N ILE A 459 10.09 6.77 -11.87
CA ILE A 459 10.40 7.93 -11.03
C ILE A 459 9.77 9.19 -11.64
N ILE A 460 9.96 9.39 -12.95
CA ILE A 460 9.38 10.53 -13.69
C ILE A 460 7.85 10.44 -13.67
N LEU A 461 7.26 9.26 -13.88
CA LEU A 461 5.82 9.08 -13.84
C LEU A 461 5.25 9.38 -12.45
N GLY A 462 5.93 8.94 -11.39
CA GLY A 462 5.56 9.25 -10.00
C GLY A 462 5.65 10.75 -9.70
N VAL A 463 6.75 11.40 -10.06
CA VAL A 463 6.92 12.85 -9.88
C VAL A 463 5.92 13.65 -10.73
N PHE A 464 5.65 13.21 -11.95
CA PHE A 464 4.63 13.81 -12.81
C PHE A 464 3.24 13.67 -12.21
N GLY A 465 2.87 12.48 -11.74
CA GLY A 465 1.61 12.23 -11.05
C GLY A 465 1.45 13.07 -9.78
N LEU A 466 2.53 13.26 -9.02
CA LEU A 466 2.57 14.16 -7.87
C LEU A 466 2.31 15.61 -8.28
N VAL A 467 3.08 16.16 -9.22
CA VAL A 467 3.01 17.57 -9.60
C VAL A 467 1.67 17.89 -10.27
N VAL A 468 1.27 17.09 -11.25
CA VAL A 468 0.01 17.30 -11.96
C VAL A 468 -1.15 17.04 -11.02
N GLY A 469 -1.20 15.88 -10.36
CA GLY A 469 -2.33 15.51 -9.50
C GLY A 469 -2.51 16.45 -8.29
N ALA A 470 -1.43 16.86 -7.64
CA ALA A 470 -1.53 17.82 -6.54
C ALA A 470 -1.93 19.22 -7.03
N SER A 471 -1.37 19.70 -8.15
CA SER A 471 -1.69 21.03 -8.66
C SER A 471 -3.12 21.12 -9.20
N THR A 472 -3.62 20.09 -9.89
CA THR A 472 -5.01 20.04 -10.37
C THR A 472 -5.98 19.96 -9.21
N SER A 473 -5.71 19.08 -8.23
CA SER A 473 -6.57 18.95 -7.05
C SER A 473 -6.59 20.24 -6.24
N LEU A 474 -5.44 20.88 -6.02
CA LEU A 474 -5.37 22.12 -5.25
C LEU A 474 -6.08 23.28 -5.95
N LYS A 475 -5.95 23.41 -7.28
CA LYS A 475 -6.68 24.42 -8.05
C LYS A 475 -8.19 24.23 -7.94
N GLU A 476 -8.66 22.99 -8.09
CA GLU A 476 -10.09 22.68 -7.98
C GLU A 476 -10.61 22.90 -6.55
N VAL A 477 -9.85 22.50 -5.53
CA VAL A 477 -10.18 22.78 -4.12
C VAL A 477 -10.31 24.28 -3.88
N VAL A 478 -9.35 25.08 -4.36
CA VAL A 478 -9.39 26.54 -4.24
C VAL A 478 -10.62 27.11 -4.93
N HIS A 479 -10.89 26.69 -6.17
CA HIS A 479 -12.05 27.14 -6.93
C HIS A 479 -13.37 26.85 -6.19
N ARG A 480 -13.55 25.61 -5.71
CA ARG A 480 -14.75 25.18 -4.99
C ARG A 480 -14.94 25.90 -3.66
N ILE A 481 -13.86 26.13 -2.92
CA ILE A 481 -13.93 26.89 -1.66
C ILE A 481 -14.36 28.34 -1.93
N PHE A 482 -13.91 28.95 -3.03
CA PHE A 482 -14.33 30.32 -3.36
C PHE A 482 -15.75 30.40 -3.93
N GLU A 483 -16.17 29.45 -4.77
CA GLU A 483 -17.55 29.39 -5.27
C GLU A 483 -18.60 29.05 -4.19
N GLU A 484 -18.26 28.24 -3.17
CA GLU A 484 -19.20 27.94 -2.07
C GLU A 484 -19.42 29.12 -1.11
N ASN A 485 -18.58 30.17 -1.18
CA ASN A 485 -18.69 31.35 -0.32
C ASN A 485 -19.41 32.54 -1.00
N ASP A 486 -19.70 32.45 -2.30
CA ASP A 486 -20.53 33.39 -3.06
C ASP A 486 -21.96 32.83 -3.22
#